data_AF-A0A3A0BFY1-F1
#
_entry.id   AF-A0A3A0BFY1-F1
#
_cell.length_a   1.000
_cell.length_b   1.000
_cell.length_c   1.000
_cell.angle_alpha   90.00
_cell.angle_beta   90.00
_cell.angle_gamma   90.00
#
_symmetry.space_group_name_H-M   'P 1'
#
loop_
_entity.id
_entity.type
_entity.pdbx_description
1 polymer ?
#
loop_
_entity_poly.entity_id
_entity_poly.type
_entity_poly.pdbx_seq_one_letter_code
_entity_poly.pdbx_strand_id
1 'polypeptide(L)'
;GLDTWGDTRLTVIGSAGYIEVRKNIDIAGRPGSDHLFLVDQQSTRYIDCSQTSLPYGAQLVYDIQHRTETAMTQAHCFLASELALKAQAQATRLGHLRA
;
A
#
# COMPACT_ATOMS: atom_id res chain seq x y z
N GLY A 1 9.04 22.19 -4.17
CA GLY A 1 9.31 20.78 -4.51
C GLY A 1 8.33 19.91 -3.75
N LEU A 2 8.39 18.58 -3.90
CA LEU A 2 7.65 17.65 -3.04
C LEU A 2 8.50 17.34 -1.80
N ASP A 3 7.90 17.36 -0.61
CA ASP A 3 8.64 17.20 0.66
C ASP A 3 8.94 15.73 1.01
N THR A 4 8.69 14.81 0.08
CA THR A 4 8.98 13.37 0.19
C THR A 4 9.49 12.82 -1.14
N TRP A 5 10.00 11.58 -1.11
CA TRP A 5 10.53 10.90 -2.30
C TRP A 5 9.44 10.48 -3.30
N GLY A 6 8.17 10.57 -2.92
CA GLY A 6 7.03 10.25 -3.77
C GLY A 6 5.70 10.39 -3.04
N ASP A 7 4.65 10.74 -3.77
CA ASP A 7 3.27 10.81 -3.27
C ASP A 7 2.58 9.46 -3.49
N THR A 8 2.93 8.47 -2.67
CA THR A 8 2.31 7.14 -2.77
C THR A 8 0.89 7.19 -2.24
N ARG A 9 -0.06 6.83 -3.10
CA ARG A 9 -1.48 6.77 -2.77
C ARG A 9 -2.08 5.40 -3.05
N LEU A 10 -3.15 5.09 -2.32
CA LEU A 10 -4.00 3.94 -2.58
C LEU A 10 -5.46 4.36 -2.41
N THR A 11 -6.32 3.98 -3.35
CA THR A 11 -7.77 4.16 -3.23
C THR A 11 -8.45 2.80 -3.31
N VAL A 12 -9.25 2.48 -2.31
CA VAL A 12 -10.07 1.27 -2.27
C VAL A 12 -11.53 1.67 -2.42
N ILE A 13 -12.13 1.35 -3.57
CA ILE A 13 -13.51 1.72 -3.90
C ILE A 13 -14.43 0.55 -3.54
N GLY A 14 -15.39 0.81 -2.65
CA GLY A 14 -16.44 -0.13 -2.28
C GLY A 14 -17.82 0.32 -2.77
N SER A 15 -18.83 -0.52 -2.56
CA SER A 15 -20.22 -0.23 -2.95
C SER A 15 -20.91 0.83 -2.08
N ALA A 16 -20.43 1.07 -0.87
CA ALA A 16 -21.04 1.98 0.10
C ALA A 16 -20.11 3.13 0.53
N GLY A 17 -18.98 3.31 -0.17
CA GLY A 17 -17.95 4.25 0.23
C GLY A 17 -16.59 3.90 -0.36
N TYR A 18 -15.56 4.63 0.06
CA TYR A 18 -14.19 4.37 -0.34
C TYR A 18 -13.19 4.78 0.74
N ILE A 19 -11.99 4.25 0.63
CA ILE A 19 -10.83 4.62 1.45
C ILE A 19 -9.79 5.27 0.55
N GLU A 20 -9.23 6.41 0.96
CA GLU A 20 -8.00 6.97 0.39
C GLU A 20 -6.89 6.90 1.44
N VAL A 21 -5.77 6.28 1.07
CA VAL A 21 -4.53 6.29 1.87
C VAL A 21 -3.54 7.22 1.19
N ARG A 22 -3.04 8.21 1.92
CA ARG A 22 -1.89 9.03 1.52
C ARG A 22 -0.72 8.63 2.41
N LYS A 23 0.12 7.75 1.88
CA LYS A 23 1.15 7.07 2.67
C LYS A 23 2.23 8.03 3.14
N ASN A 24 2.74 8.86 2.23
CA ASN A 24 3.95 9.63 2.47
C ASN A 24 3.68 11.08 2.87
N ILE A 25 2.63 11.69 2.34
CA ILE A 25 2.36 13.13 2.51
C ILE A 25 0.90 13.47 2.18
N ASP A 26 0.33 14.43 2.89
CA ASP A 26 -0.86 15.17 2.48
C ASP A 26 -0.44 16.52 1.87
N ILE A 27 -0.33 16.61 0.54
CA ILE A 27 0.24 17.78 -0.16
C ILE A 27 -0.52 19.05 0.20
N ALA A 28 0.20 20.02 0.78
CA ALA A 28 -0.34 21.29 1.26
C ALA A 28 -1.49 21.13 2.29
N GLY A 29 -1.61 19.95 2.88
CA GLY A 29 -2.63 19.61 3.87
C GLY A 29 -2.02 19.40 5.24
N ARG A 30 -2.37 18.28 5.86
CA ARG A 30 -1.89 17.93 7.21
C ARG A 30 -0.39 17.61 7.19
N PRO A 31 0.37 17.97 8.23
CA PRO A 31 1.74 17.53 8.36
C PRO A 31 1.81 16.02 8.64
N GLY A 32 2.90 15.38 8.23
CA GLY A 32 3.19 13.98 8.53
C GLY A 32 2.94 13.01 7.38
N SER A 33 2.84 11.74 7.73
CA SER A 33 2.61 10.59 6.85
C SER A 33 1.43 9.76 7.35
N ASP A 34 1.14 8.64 6.68
CA ASP A 34 0.18 7.63 7.15
C ASP A 34 -1.24 8.18 7.37
N HIS A 35 -1.70 8.99 6.42
CA HIS A 35 -3.05 9.55 6.44
C HIS A 35 -4.05 8.58 5.81
N LEU A 36 -5.15 8.30 6.51
CA LEU A 36 -6.28 7.55 5.98
C LEU A 36 -7.54 8.42 5.99
N PHE A 37 -8.22 8.48 4.85
CA PHE A 37 -9.52 9.09 4.70
C PHE A 37 -10.55 7.99 4.40
N LEU A 38 -11.59 7.92 5.22
CA LEU A 38 -12.70 6.99 5.05
C LEU A 38 -13.95 7.80 4.72
N VAL A 39 -14.57 7.49 3.58
CA VAL A 39 -15.82 8.10 3.14
C VAL A 39 -16.86 7.02 3.02
N ASP A 40 -17.98 7.20 3.70
CA ASP A 40 -19.16 6.33 3.63
C ASP A 40 -20.44 7.16 3.49
N GLN A 41 -21.60 6.51 3.53
CA GLN A 41 -22.90 7.19 3.41
C GLN A 41 -23.23 8.10 4.60
N GLN A 42 -22.49 7.99 5.71
CA GLN A 42 -22.75 8.75 6.93
C GLN A 42 -21.82 9.94 7.06
N SER A 43 -20.53 9.79 6.73
CA SER A 43 -19.52 10.81 7.00
C SER A 43 -18.25 10.66 6.17
N THR A 44 -17.44 11.71 6.20
CA THR A 44 -16.02 11.65 5.84
C THR A 44 -15.19 11.76 7.12
N ARG A 45 -14.28 10.81 7.33
CA ARG A 45 -13.44 10.71 8.52
C ARG A 45 -11.97 10.68 8.15
N TYR A 46 -11.18 11.45 8.87
CA TYR A 46 -9.72 11.37 8.85
C TYR A 46 -9.24 10.50 10.00
N ILE A 47 -8.30 9.60 9.73
CA ILE A 47 -7.67 8.72 10.70
C ILE A 47 -6.16 8.86 10.54
N ASP A 48 -5.50 9.25 11.62
CA ASP A 48 -4.04 9.27 11.73
C ASP A 48 -3.55 7.86 12.06
N CYS A 49 -2.79 7.25 11.16
CA CYS A 49 -2.28 5.90 11.31
C CYS A 49 -0.81 5.84 11.76
N SER A 50 -0.18 6.96 12.10
CA SER A 50 1.26 7.03 12.44
C SER A 50 1.68 6.18 13.64
N GLN A 51 0.73 5.83 14.53
CA GLN A 51 0.96 4.99 15.71
C GLN A 51 0.36 3.59 15.58
N THR A 52 0.00 3.16 14.37
CA THR A 52 -0.56 1.82 14.15
C THR A 52 0.52 0.76 14.32
N SER A 53 0.20 -0.35 15.02
CA SER A 53 1.13 -1.46 15.18
C SER A 53 1.51 -2.07 13.83
N LEU A 54 2.80 -2.34 13.62
CA LEU A 54 3.34 -2.95 12.39
C LEU A 54 3.77 -4.41 12.67
N PRO A 55 2.88 -5.41 12.48
CA PRO A 55 3.10 -6.76 13.01
C PRO A 55 4.04 -7.63 12.18
N TYR A 56 4.28 -7.27 10.91
CA TYR A 56 4.96 -8.13 9.93
C TYR A 56 6.31 -8.68 10.41
N GLY A 57 7.17 -7.84 11.00
CA GLY A 57 8.50 -8.26 11.44
C GLY A 57 8.45 -9.32 12.56
N ALA A 58 7.60 -9.11 13.56
CA ALA A 58 7.43 -10.07 14.66
C ALA A 58 6.80 -11.38 14.16
N GLN A 59 5.80 -11.29 13.28
CA GLN A 59 5.16 -12.47 12.68
C GLN A 59 6.12 -13.26 11.79
N LEU A 60 6.98 -12.58 11.02
CA LEU A 60 7.96 -13.26 10.17
C LEU A 60 8.99 -14.05 11.00
N VAL A 61 9.48 -13.48 12.10
CA VAL A 61 10.39 -14.19 13.01
C VAL A 61 9.69 -15.41 13.61
N TYR A 62 8.43 -15.26 14.03
CA TYR A 62 7.62 -16.36 14.54
C TYR A 62 7.47 -17.47 13.49
N ASP A 63 7.16 -17.11 12.24
CA ASP A 63 7.00 -18.03 11.13
C ASP A 63 8.27 -18.83 10.83
N ILE A 64 9.44 -18.20 10.89
CA ILE A 64 10.73 -18.89 10.72
C ILE A 64 10.95 -19.91 11.84
N GLN A 65 10.69 -19.53 13.09
CA GLN A 65 10.91 -20.38 14.25
C GLN A 65 9.95 -21.58 14.28
N HIS A 66 8.68 -21.36 13.94
CA HIS A 66 7.60 -22.34 14.11
C HIS A 66 7.17 -23.01 12.80
N ARG A 67 7.75 -22.62 11.67
CA ARG A 67 7.39 -23.10 10.32
C ARG A 67 5.92 -22.85 9.99
N THR A 68 5.46 -21.64 10.30
CA THR A 68 4.09 -21.15 10.03
C THR A 68 4.09 -20.06 8.96
N GLU A 69 2.91 -19.52 8.63
CA GLU A 69 2.72 -18.48 7.60
C GLU A 69 1.77 -17.35 8.10
N THR A 70 1.95 -16.92 9.35
CA THR A 70 1.11 -15.91 10.01
C THR A 70 1.34 -14.49 9.53
N ALA A 71 2.54 -14.16 9.02
CA ALA A 71 2.85 -12.87 8.43
C ALA A 71 2.18 -12.69 7.06
N MET A 72 2.27 -13.73 6.22
CA MET A 72 1.74 -13.80 4.87
C MET A 72 1.93 -15.22 4.33
N THR A 73 0.98 -15.74 3.56
CA THR A 73 1.15 -17.05 2.91
C THR A 73 2.18 -16.98 1.77
N GLN A 74 2.97 -18.03 1.62
CA GLN A 74 3.94 -18.17 0.54
C GLN A 74 3.26 -18.13 -0.83
N ALA A 75 2.05 -18.70 -0.94
CA ALA A 75 1.23 -18.65 -2.14
C ALA A 75 0.86 -17.21 -2.54
N HIS A 76 0.51 -16.35 -1.57
CA HIS A 76 0.23 -14.94 -1.84
C HIS A 76 1.49 -14.18 -2.29
N CYS A 77 2.63 -14.43 -1.63
CA CYS A 77 3.93 -13.85 -2.02
C CYS A 77 4.31 -14.18 -3.48
N PHE A 78 4.13 -15.44 -3.87
CA PHE A 78 4.39 -15.87 -5.25
C PHE A 78 3.40 -15.27 -6.24
N LEU A 79 2.11 -15.21 -5.90
CA LEU A 79 1.09 -14.63 -6.76
C LEU A 79 1.38 -13.16 -7.07
N ALA A 80 1.73 -12.36 -6.06
CA ALA A 80 2.09 -10.95 -6.27
C ALA A 80 3.30 -10.80 -7.20
N SER A 81 4.32 -11.65 -7.01
CA SER A 81 5.54 -11.67 -7.82
C SER A 81 5.25 -12.09 -9.27
N GLU A 82 4.42 -13.12 -9.46
CA GLU A 82 4.00 -13.61 -10.77
C GLU A 82 3.23 -12.54 -11.55
N LEU A 83 2.28 -11.85 -10.89
CA LEU A 83 1.52 -10.77 -11.50
C LEU A 83 2.43 -9.61 -11.92
N ALA A 84 3.42 -9.24 -11.10
CA ALA A 84 4.39 -8.20 -11.44
C ALA A 84 5.22 -8.59 -12.69
N LEU A 85 5.71 -9.83 -12.75
CA LEU A 85 6.46 -10.32 -13.91
C LEU A 85 5.59 -10.38 -15.18
N LYS A 86 4.34 -10.84 -15.06
CA LYS A 86 3.37 -10.86 -16.16
C LYS A 86 3.07 -9.46 -16.68
N ALA A 87 2.85 -8.49 -15.78
CA ALA A 87 2.62 -7.10 -16.16
C ALA A 87 3.84 -6.51 -16.89
N GLN A 88 5.05 -6.76 -16.38
CA GLN A 88 6.28 -6.31 -17.02
C GLN A 88 6.48 -6.93 -18.42
N ALA A 89 6.19 -8.22 -18.58
CA ALA A 89 6.26 -8.90 -19.88
C ALA A 89 5.23 -8.38 -20.91
N GLN A 90 4.09 -7.89 -20.43
CA GLN A 90 3.02 -7.29 -21.26
C GLN A 90 3.21 -5.78 -21.49
N ALA A 91 4.16 -5.15 -20.80
CA ALA A 91 4.34 -3.71 -20.87
C ALA A 91 4.76 -3.27 -22.28
N THR A 92 3.99 -2.37 -22.87
CA THR A 92 4.40 -1.70 -24.12
C THR A 92 5.46 -0.66 -23.78
N ARG A 93 6.59 -0.69 -24.48
CA ARG A 93 7.64 0.30 -24.29
C ARG A 93 7.24 1.62 -24.93
N LEU A 94 7.00 2.62 -24.09
CA LEU A 94 6.68 3.99 -24.51
C LEU A 94 7.89 4.91 -24.25
N GLY A 95 8.12 5.88 -25.13
CA GLY A 95 9.22 6.86 -25.02
C GLY A 95 10.46 6.56 -25.88
N HIS A 96 11.53 7.33 -25.69
CA HIS A 96 12.72 7.33 -26.56
C HIS A 96 13.73 6.20 -26.31
N LEU A 97 13.41 5.26 -25.44
CA LEU A 97 14.31 4.17 -25.15
C LEU A 97 14.39 3.29 -26.42
N ARG A 98 15.60 3.01 -26.94
CA ARG A 98 15.85 2.15 -28.13
C ARG A 98 16.00 0.69 -27.73
N ALA A 99 15.42 -0.23 -28.51
CA ALA A 99 15.34 -1.66 -28.21
C ALA A 99 16.70 -2.27 -27.84
#